data_AF-A0A978TP95-F1
#
_entry.id   AF-A0A978TP95-F1
#
_cell.length_a   1.000
_cell.length_b   1.000
_cell.length_c   1.000
_cell.angle_alpha   90.00
_cell.angle_beta   90.00
_cell.angle_gamma   90.00
#
_symmetry.space_group_name_H-M   'P 1'
#
loop_
_entity.id
_entity.type
_entity.pdbx_description
1 polymer ?
#
loop_
_entity_poly.entity_id
_entity_poly.type
_entity_poly.pdbx_seq_one_letter_code
_entity_poly.pdbx_strand_id
1 'polypeptide(L)' 'MTEAKSLSQEMRFQFYHGLQNLYHRYFDEVAESDLPDGEAAKLAQTLLLVRHESLKHLVPVEEMDAYSAAYPEDI' A
#
# COMPACT_ATOMS: atom_id res chain seq x y z
N MET A 1 8.79 -14.55 21.97
CA MET A 1 9.05 -13.63 20.83
C MET A 1 10.08 -12.62 21.29
N THR A 2 11.25 -12.57 20.67
CA THR A 2 12.31 -11.60 20.97
C THR A 2 11.81 -10.21 20.56
N GLU A 3 11.82 -9.23 21.46
CA GLU A 3 11.22 -7.89 21.30
C GLU A 3 11.55 -7.21 19.95
N ALA A 4 12.77 -7.40 19.43
CA ALA A 4 13.19 -6.87 18.12
C ALA A 4 12.37 -7.39 16.92
N LYS A 5 11.88 -8.62 16.97
CA LYS A 5 11.02 -9.19 15.91
C LYS A 5 9.64 -8.50 15.91
N SER A 6 9.15 -8.08 17.07
CA SER A 6 7.88 -7.34 17.17
C SER A 6 7.97 -5.91 16.67
N LEU A 7 9.06 -5.19 17.00
CA LEU A 7 9.24 -3.80 16.54
C LEU A 7 9.42 -3.71 15.02
N SER A 8 10.22 -4.61 14.43
CA SER A 8 10.40 -4.63 12.97
C SER A 8 9.10 -4.96 12.24
N GLN A 9 8.28 -5.85 12.80
CA GLN A 9 6.96 -6.18 12.24
C GLN A 9 6.02 -4.98 12.32
N GLU A 10 5.92 -4.34 13.48
CA GLU A 10 5.09 -3.15 13.68
C GLU A 10 5.47 -2.02 12.71
N MET A 11 6.77 -1.74 12.55
CA MET A 11 7.24 -0.75 11.58
C MET A 11 6.86 -1.12 10.14
N ARG A 12 6.99 -2.41 9.75
CA ARG A 12 6.58 -2.85 8.41
C ARG A 12 5.09 -2.67 8.19
N PHE A 13 4.25 -2.96 9.18
CA PHE A 13 2.81 -2.79 9.08
C PHE A 13 2.45 -1.30 8.95
N GLN A 14 3.06 -0.43 9.77
CA GLN A 14 2.91 1.02 9.66
C GLN A 14 3.33 1.55 8.28
N PHE A 15 4.44 1.05 7.72
CA PHE A 15 4.90 1.45 6.39
C PHE A 15 3.98 0.96 5.29
N TYR A 16 3.51 -0.29 5.39
CA TYR A 16 2.55 -0.84 4.44
C TYR A 16 1.27 0.00 4.43
N HIS A 17 0.66 0.23 5.60
CA HIS A 17 -0.54 1.05 5.75
C HIS A 17 -0.34 2.49 5.22
N GLY A 18 0.78 3.13 5.59
CA GLY A 18 1.10 4.47 5.13
C GLY A 18 1.25 4.56 3.61
N LEU A 19 1.91 3.58 2.99
CA LEU A 19 2.03 3.51 1.53
C LEU A 19 0.69 3.19 0.86
N GLN A 20 -0.10 2.29 1.44
CA GLN A 20 -1.43 1.94 0.93
C GLN A 20 -2.33 3.18 0.85
N ASN A 21 -2.39 3.96 1.91
CA ASN A 21 -3.12 5.23 1.95
C ASN A 21 -2.55 6.29 0.99
N LEU A 22 -1.23 6.33 0.83
CA LEU A 22 -0.60 7.22 -0.14
C LEU A 22 -1.03 6.87 -1.57
N TYR A 23 -1.02 5.59 -1.93
CA TYR A 23 -1.44 5.15 -3.26
C TYR A 23 -2.93 5.39 -3.50
N HIS A 24 -3.81 5.18 -2.51
CA HIS A 24 -5.23 5.54 -2.65
C HIS A 24 -5.39 7.02 -3.01
N ARG A 25 -4.72 7.92 -2.28
CA ARG A 25 -4.75 9.36 -2.61
C ARG A 25 -4.24 9.65 -4.01
N TYR A 26 -3.16 9.02 -4.46
CA TYR A 26 -2.67 9.20 -5.82
C TYR A 26 -3.65 8.69 -6.89
N PHE A 27 -4.36 7.60 -6.62
CA PHE A 27 -5.41 7.12 -7.53
C PHE A 27 -6.61 8.08 -7.56
N ASP A 28 -7.01 8.62 -6.41
CA ASP A 28 -8.07 9.63 -6.33
C ASP A 28 -7.66 10.89 -7.10
N GLU A 29 -6.42 11.37 -6.94
CA GLU A 29 -5.87 12.51 -7.69
C GLU A 29 -5.88 12.26 -9.22
N VAL A 30 -5.58 11.03 -9.67
CA VAL A 30 -5.68 10.68 -11.09
C VAL A 30 -7.14 10.66 -11.56
N ALA A 31 -8.04 10.12 -10.75
CA ALA A 31 -9.47 10.03 -11.07
C ALA A 31 -10.16 11.40 -11.12
N GLU A 32 -9.71 12.35 -10.30
CA GLU A 32 -10.23 13.72 -10.21
C GLU A 32 -9.51 14.69 -11.17
N SER A 33 -8.49 14.24 -11.89
CA SER A 33 -7.72 15.09 -12.81
C SER A 33 -8.46 15.39 -14.12
N ASP A 34 -8.14 16.53 -14.73
CA ASP A 34 -8.57 16.89 -16.09
C ASP A 34 -7.69 16.26 -17.18
N LEU A 35 -6.95 15.19 -16.86
CA LEU A 35 -6.10 14.50 -17.83
C LEU A 35 -6.94 13.81 -18.90
N PRO A 36 -6.49 13.76 -20.17
CA PRO A 36 -7.11 12.92 -21.16
C PRO A 36 -7.14 11.46 -20.72
N ASP A 37 -8.22 10.73 -21.00
CA ASP A 37 -8.43 9.33 -20.56
C ASP A 37 -7.20 8.43 -20.80
N GLY A 38 -6.56 8.57 -21.97
CA GLY A 38 -5.38 7.77 -22.33
C GLY A 38 -4.13 8.09 -21.52
N GLU A 39 -4.00 9.29 -20.98
CA GLU A 39 -2.92 9.70 -20.09
C GLU A 39 -3.21 9.30 -18.64
N ALA A 40 -4.43 9.54 -18.17
CA ALA A 40 -4.90 9.08 -16.86
C ALA A 40 -4.75 7.56 -16.72
N ALA A 41 -5.15 6.78 -17.73
CA ALA A 41 -5.01 5.33 -17.73
C ALA A 41 -3.55 4.85 -17.64
N LYS A 42 -2.62 5.52 -18.33
CA LYS A 42 -1.18 5.18 -18.27
C LYS A 42 -0.59 5.49 -16.90
N LEU A 43 -0.97 6.63 -16.32
CA LEU A 43 -0.51 7.03 -15.00
C LEU A 43 -1.06 6.08 -13.92
N ALA A 44 -2.35 5.75 -13.97
CA ALA A 44 -2.96 4.77 -13.08
C ALA A 44 -2.29 3.39 -13.18
N GLN A 45 -2.02 2.90 -14.40
CA GLN A 45 -1.29 1.63 -14.58
C GLN A 45 0.12 1.68 -13.99
N THR A 46 0.82 2.79 -14.16
CA THR A 46 2.16 2.98 -13.59
C THR A 46 2.10 2.98 -12.07
N LEU A 47 1.15 3.71 -11.47
CA LEU A 47 0.92 3.72 -10.03
C LEU A 47 0.59 2.31 -9.50
N LEU A 48 -0.22 1.54 -10.22
CA LEU A 48 -0.56 0.16 -9.84
C LEU A 48 0.67 -0.74 -9.78
N LEU A 49 1.56 -0.64 -10.78
CA LEU A 49 2.81 -1.40 -10.82
C LEU A 49 3.73 -1.03 -9.66
N VAL A 50 3.93 0.27 -9.43
CA VAL A 50 4.80 0.76 -8.34
C VAL A 50 4.22 0.38 -6.97
N ARG A 51 2.90 0.47 -6.80
CA ARG A 51 2.20 -0.01 -5.60
C ARG A 51 2.45 -1.50 -5.36
N HIS A 52 2.27 -2.33 -6.38
CA HIS A 52 2.46 -3.77 -6.24
C HIS A 52 3.90 -4.11 -5.83
N GLU A 53 4.88 -3.52 -6.50
CA GLU A 53 6.30 -3.77 -6.23
C GLU A 53 6.75 -3.29 -4.84
N SER A 54 6.22 -2.15 -4.36
CA SER A 54 6.58 -1.60 -3.05
C SER A 54 5.92 -2.37 -1.89
N LEU A 55 4.66 -2.76 -2.03
CA LEU A 55 3.91 -3.39 -0.93
C LEU A 55 4.24 -4.87 -0.74
N LYS A 56 4.52 -5.62 -1.82
CA LYS A 56 4.69 -7.09 -1.76
C LYS A 56 5.83 -7.57 -0.86
N HIS A 57 6.77 -6.70 -0.52
CA HIS A 57 7.94 -7.02 0.29
C HIS A 57 7.83 -6.59 1.76
N LEU A 58 6.81 -5.79 2.11
CA LEU A 58 6.68 -5.23 3.46
C LEU A 58 5.92 -6.15 4.40
N VAL A 59 4.81 -6.74 3.94
CA VAL A 59 4.03 -7.71 4.72
C VAL A 59 4.01 -9.04 3.97
N PRO A 60 4.74 -10.06 4.46
CA PRO A 60 4.70 -11.38 3.85
C PRO A 60 3.34 -12.04 4.12
N VAL A 61 2.97 -13.02 3.29
CA VAL A 61 1.63 -13.63 3.30
C VAL A 61 1.28 -14.22 4.67
N GLU A 62 2.25 -14.83 5.35
CA GLU A 62 2.08 -15.39 6.69
C GLU A 62 1.79 -14.35 7.79
N GLU A 63 2.05 -13.07 7.53
CA GLU A 63 1.78 -11.96 8.46
C GLU A 63 0.51 -11.18 8.07
N MET A 64 -0.14 -11.49 6.94
CA MET A 64 -1.29 -10.73 6.45
C MET A 64 -2.48 -10.77 7.40
N ASP A 65 -2.74 -11.88 8.10
CA ASP A 65 -3.83 -11.96 9.09
C ASP A 65 -3.57 -11.03 10.29
N ALA A 66 -2.31 -10.94 10.74
CA ALA A 66 -1.93 -10.06 11.83
C ALA A 66 -1.97 -8.58 11.42
N TYR A 67 -1.53 -8.28 10.20
CA TYR A 67 -1.66 -6.95 9.61
C TYR A 67 -3.14 -6.54 9.49
N SER A 68 -3.96 -7.45 8.97
CA SER A 68 -5.41 -7.25 8.79
C SER A 68 -6.14 -6.95 10.10
N ALA A 69 -5.72 -7.58 11.19
CA ALA A 69 -6.26 -7.29 12.52
C ALA A 69 -5.81 -5.92 13.07
N ALA A 70 -4.63 -5.44 12.68
CA ALA A 70 -4.08 -4.15 13.11
C ALA A 70 -4.65 -2.96 12.31
N TYR A 71 -4.94 -3.17 11.02
CA TYR A 71 -5.46 -2.16 10.09
C TYR A 71 -6.67 -2.71 9.31
N PRO A 72 -7.83 -2.90 9.97
CA PRO A 72 -9.01 -3.49 9.34
C PRO A 72 -9.60 -2.65 8.19
N GLU A 73 -9.28 -1.36 8.12
CA GLU A 73 -9.72 -0.44 7.07
C GLU A 73 -9.02 -0.64 5.72
N ASP A 74 -7.90 -1.36 5.69
CA ASP A 74 -7.13 -1.60 4.45
C ASP A 74 -7.62 -2.80 3.62
N ILE A 75 -8.66 -3.50 4.10
CA ILE A 75 -9.21 -4.75 3.53
C ILE A 75 -10.61 -4.55 2.94
#